data_AF-A0A934A729-F1
#
_entry.id   AF-A0A934A729-F1
#
_cell.length_a   1.000
_cell.length_b   1.000
_cell.length_c   1.000
_cell.angle_alpha   90.00
_cell.angle_beta   90.00
_cell.angle_gamma   90.00
#
_symmetry.space_group_name_H-M   'P 1'
#
loop_
_entity.id
_entity.type
_entity.pdbx_description
1 polymer ?
#
loop_
_entity_poly.entity_id
_entity_poly.type
_entity_poly.pdbx_seq_one_letter_code
_entity_poly.pdbx_strand_id
1 'polypeptide(L)'
;MHHLMFVCVLALLFIILMRWGFLHLPEEKWQILASVPRHKHSAATWNGINFTFYGLFTAGAYTFATAILVILLESVNIPLSGLSILIVCVLGTCVPASRLIARIVEKKSSTFTVSGASFTGIALTPLIVVAINHFIGNHMGFHLPVICVMAGLATAYAFGEGIGRLACISFGCCYGKCLSECPPWMQRFMKNVCFVFSGKTKKIAYAHGLDGQKVIPVQALTSLIFCASGLISVYLFLEGYYRSAFLQAVIVTQIWRFVSELMRADYRGEGKISVYQILSGISVGLAVVFCRVFPVDMLFAGDIRTGLATMWDPFVIILLQIIFVSIFIYTGRSQVTASITMFYVVKNRI
;
A
#
# COMPACT_ATOMS: atom_id res chain seq x y z
N MET A 1 -12.11 17.27 -20.10
CA MET A 1 -10.85 18.00 -19.78
C MET A 1 -10.45 17.92 -18.31
N HIS A 2 -11.38 18.03 -17.35
CA HIS A 2 -11.05 18.00 -15.92
C HIS A 2 -10.44 16.66 -15.44
N HIS A 3 -10.87 15.52 -15.98
CA HIS A 3 -10.33 14.20 -15.60
C HIS A 3 -8.85 14.05 -15.95
N LEU A 4 -8.49 14.39 -17.20
CA LEU A 4 -7.10 14.33 -17.66
C LEU A 4 -6.20 15.26 -16.84
N MET A 5 -6.67 16.47 -16.54
CA MET A 5 -5.92 17.41 -15.70
C MET A 5 -5.66 16.84 -14.30
N PHE A 6 -6.68 16.26 -13.66
CA PHE A 6 -6.52 15.60 -12.36
C PHE A 6 -5.48 14.46 -12.41
N VAL A 7 -5.56 13.60 -13.43
CA VAL A 7 -4.59 12.50 -13.62
C VAL A 7 -3.18 13.02 -13.87
N CYS A 8 -3.00 14.06 -14.69
CA CYS A 8 -1.70 14.66 -14.95
C CYS A 8 -1.08 15.31 -13.70
N VAL A 9 -1.86 16.03 -12.90
CA VAL A 9 -1.41 16.60 -11.62
C VAL A 9 -1.00 15.48 -10.67
N LEU A 10 -1.81 14.43 -10.56
CA LEU A 10 -1.51 13.30 -9.71
C LEU A 10 -0.25 12.55 -10.16
N ALA A 11 -0.06 12.38 -11.47
CA ALA A 11 1.15 11.80 -12.05
C ALA A 11 2.40 12.63 -11.72
N LEU A 12 2.33 13.96 -11.84
CA LEU A 12 3.42 14.87 -11.50
C LEU A 12 3.81 14.75 -10.02
N LEU A 13 2.82 14.73 -9.12
CA LEU A 13 3.06 14.55 -7.69
C LEU A 13 3.76 13.21 -7.40
N PHE A 14 3.36 12.12 -8.06
CA PHE A 14 4.03 10.84 -7.92
C PHE A 14 5.45 10.84 -8.46
N ILE A 15 5.70 11.47 -9.61
CA ILE A 15 7.05 11.59 -10.17
C ILE A 15 7.97 12.30 -9.16
N ILE A 16 7.52 13.41 -8.56
CA ILE A 16 8.28 14.15 -7.56
C ILE A 16 8.54 13.29 -6.33
N LEU A 17 7.49 12.69 -5.75
CA LEU A 17 7.58 11.87 -4.54
C LEU A 17 8.49 10.65 -4.74
N MET A 18 8.30 9.92 -5.84
CA MET A 18 9.08 8.71 -6.13
C MET A 18 10.52 9.02 -6.45
N ARG A 19 10.79 10.06 -7.25
CA ARG A 19 12.17 10.50 -7.53
C ARG A 19 12.90 10.82 -6.25
N TRP A 20 12.28 11.59 -5.37
CA TRP A 20 12.86 11.90 -4.06
C TRP A 20 13.05 10.63 -3.22
N GLY A 21 12.02 9.77 -3.17
CA GLY A 21 12.03 8.56 -2.35
C GLY A 21 13.09 7.55 -2.77
N PHE A 22 13.26 7.34 -4.07
CA PHE A 22 14.24 6.39 -4.60
C PHE A 22 15.68 6.85 -4.38
N LEU A 23 15.92 8.16 -4.39
CA LEU A 23 17.26 8.72 -4.18
C LEU A 23 17.67 8.70 -2.70
N HIS A 24 16.75 9.02 -1.78
CA HIS A 24 17.12 9.30 -0.40
C HIS A 24 16.77 8.18 0.59
N LEU A 25 15.63 7.49 0.43
CA LEU A 25 15.16 6.51 1.41
C LEU A 25 16.09 5.30 1.63
N PRO A 26 16.97 4.89 0.68
CA PRO A 26 17.97 3.86 0.96
C PRO A 26 19.02 4.27 2.02
N GLU A 27 19.17 5.56 2.34
CA GLU A 27 20.10 6.04 3.35
C GLU A 27 19.65 5.76 4.80
N GLU A 28 20.60 5.62 5.72
CA GLU A 28 20.34 5.31 7.14
C GLU A 28 19.46 6.35 7.85
N LYS A 29 19.63 7.64 7.53
CA LYS A 29 18.89 8.74 8.17
C LYS A 29 17.37 8.66 7.99
N TRP A 30 16.90 7.88 7.02
CA TRP A 30 15.48 7.65 6.76
C TRP A 30 14.93 6.36 7.38
N GLN A 31 15.63 5.77 8.35
CA GLN A 31 15.15 4.60 9.10
C GLN A 31 14.26 5.02 10.28
N ILE A 32 14.75 5.94 11.11
CA ILE A 32 14.13 6.37 12.37
C ILE A 32 13.62 7.80 12.19
N LEU A 33 12.33 8.00 12.41
CA LEU A 33 11.68 9.31 12.37
C LEU A 33 11.82 10.04 13.71
N ALA A 34 11.57 9.33 14.81
CA ALA A 34 11.64 9.90 16.15
C ALA A 34 11.96 8.81 17.18
N SER A 35 12.59 9.19 18.28
CA SER A 35 12.86 8.33 19.43
C SER A 35 12.24 8.95 20.68
N VAL A 36 11.35 8.22 21.35
CA VAL A 36 10.60 8.72 22.52
C VAL A 36 11.03 7.94 23.76
N PRO A 37 11.50 8.60 24.83
CA PRO A 37 11.90 7.94 26.06
C PRO A 37 10.71 7.21 26.70
N ARG A 38 10.94 5.98 27.19
CA ARG A 38 9.90 5.14 27.79
C ARG A 38 10.19 4.80 29.25
N HIS A 39 11.36 4.22 29.52
CA HIS A 39 11.75 3.81 30.87
C HIS A 39 13.13 4.33 31.20
N LYS A 40 13.28 4.90 32.40
CA LYS A 40 14.57 5.34 32.91
C LYS A 40 15.41 4.12 33.27
N HIS A 41 16.62 4.02 32.70
CA HIS A 41 17.54 2.92 32.96
C HIS A 41 18.55 3.29 34.04
N SER A 42 19.11 4.51 33.99
CA SER A 42 20.02 5.05 35.01
C SER A 42 19.72 6.52 35.29
N ALA A 43 20.49 7.17 36.17
CA ALA A 43 20.27 8.56 36.58
C ALA A 43 20.03 9.54 35.41
N ALA A 44 20.70 9.32 34.27
CA ALA A 44 20.61 10.19 33.08
C ALA A 44 20.17 9.46 31.78
N THR A 45 20.14 8.13 31.75
CA THR A 45 19.84 7.35 30.53
C THR A 45 18.44 6.74 30.55
N TRP A 46 17.78 6.77 29.39
CA TRP A 46 16.43 6.28 29.15
C TRP A 46 16.42 5.32 27.96
N ASN A 47 15.69 4.21 28.11
CA ASN A 47 15.34 3.35 26.98
C ASN A 47 14.20 4.00 26.20
N GLY A 48 14.42 4.22 24.90
CA GLY A 48 13.47 4.84 24.00
C GLY A 48 12.79 3.84 23.07
N ILE A 49 11.55 4.17 22.69
CA ILE A 49 10.83 3.54 21.58
C ILE A 49 11.13 4.36 20.32
N ASN A 50 11.44 3.68 19.22
CA ASN A 50 11.64 4.32 17.93
C ASN A 50 10.35 4.30 17.10
N PHE A 51 9.96 5.46 16.58
CA PHE A 51 9.01 5.61 15.49
C PHE A 51 9.77 5.70 14.17
N THR A 52 9.28 5.02 13.13
CA THR A 52 10.00 4.82 11.88
C THR A 52 9.32 5.52 10.70
N PHE A 53 10.12 5.88 9.70
CA PHE A 53 9.59 6.34 8.41
C PHE A 53 8.79 5.24 7.70
N TYR A 54 9.06 3.96 7.97
CA TYR A 54 8.22 2.85 7.51
C TYR A 54 6.76 3.04 7.91
N GLY A 55 6.48 3.33 9.18
CA GLY A 55 5.12 3.59 9.62
C GLY A 55 4.52 4.84 9.02
N LEU A 56 5.32 5.91 8.85
CA LEU A 56 4.86 7.16 8.26
C LEU A 56 4.38 6.96 6.83
N PHE A 57 5.20 6.32 5.98
CA PHE A 57 4.83 6.03 4.59
C PHE A 57 3.70 5.01 4.50
N THR A 58 3.64 4.03 5.40
CA THR A 58 2.54 3.07 5.45
C THR A 58 1.22 3.77 5.79
N ALA A 59 1.19 4.59 6.85
CA ALA A 59 0.02 5.37 7.22
C ALA A 59 -0.42 6.33 6.11
N GLY A 60 0.54 7.04 5.50
CA GLY A 60 0.28 7.91 4.34
C GLY A 60 -0.30 7.15 3.15
N ALA A 61 0.21 5.96 2.86
CA ALA A 61 -0.27 5.12 1.76
C ALA A 61 -1.72 4.64 1.96
N TYR A 62 -2.07 4.15 3.17
CA TYR A 62 -3.45 3.77 3.48
C TYR A 62 -4.38 4.98 3.40
N THR A 63 -3.99 6.10 3.99
CA THR A 63 -4.79 7.34 3.99
C THR A 63 -5.02 7.84 2.57
N PHE A 64 -3.98 7.87 1.74
CA PHE A 64 -4.07 8.28 0.34
C PHE A 64 -4.95 7.32 -0.48
N ALA A 65 -4.79 6.01 -0.30
CA ALA A 65 -5.63 5.02 -0.97
C ALA A 65 -7.11 5.20 -0.60
N THR A 66 -7.41 5.41 0.68
CA THR A 66 -8.78 5.71 1.13
C THR A 66 -9.29 7.03 0.54
N ALA A 67 -8.48 8.08 0.50
CA ALA A 67 -8.87 9.35 -0.12
C ALA A 67 -9.21 9.18 -1.61
N ILE A 68 -8.38 8.45 -2.38
CA ILE A 68 -8.68 8.13 -3.78
C ILE A 68 -9.97 7.32 -3.90
N LEU A 69 -10.19 6.33 -3.04
CA LEU A 69 -11.43 5.56 -3.04
C LEU A 69 -12.66 6.45 -2.85
N VAL A 70 -12.60 7.37 -1.88
CA VAL A 70 -13.68 8.33 -1.61
C VAL A 70 -13.90 9.23 -2.81
N ILE A 71 -12.84 9.83 -3.36
CA ILE A 71 -12.93 10.71 -4.54
C ILE A 71 -13.59 9.97 -5.72
N LEU A 72 -13.18 8.73 -6.00
CA LEU A 72 -13.71 7.96 -7.12
C LEU A 72 -15.18 7.58 -6.90
N LEU A 73 -15.55 7.02 -5.74
CA LEU A 73 -16.93 6.57 -5.52
C LEU A 73 -17.90 7.75 -5.36
N GLU A 74 -17.49 8.86 -4.76
CA GLU A 74 -18.30 10.08 -4.71
C GLU A 74 -18.42 10.77 -6.08
N SER A 75 -17.42 10.63 -6.97
CA SER A 75 -17.53 11.16 -8.33
C SER A 75 -18.69 10.56 -9.12
N VAL A 76 -19.14 9.35 -8.74
CA VAL A 76 -20.31 8.68 -9.34
C VAL A 76 -21.55 8.73 -8.42
N ASN A 77 -21.56 9.64 -7.44
CA ASN A 77 -22.64 9.90 -6.48
C ASN A 77 -22.98 8.71 -5.57
N ILE A 78 -22.02 7.84 -5.25
CA ILE A 78 -22.20 6.87 -4.16
C ILE A 78 -22.15 7.63 -2.84
N PRO A 79 -23.12 7.47 -1.93
CA PRO A 79 -23.17 8.25 -0.69
C PRO A 79 -22.11 7.84 0.33
N LEU A 80 -21.58 8.84 1.05
CA LEU A 80 -20.59 8.69 2.13
C LEU A 80 -20.98 7.64 3.19
N SER A 81 -22.27 7.50 3.51
CA SER A 81 -22.75 6.51 4.48
C SER A 81 -22.45 5.07 4.01
N GLY A 82 -22.83 4.74 2.77
CA GLY A 82 -22.54 3.44 2.16
C GLY A 82 -21.03 3.20 2.01
N LEU A 83 -20.29 4.24 1.64
CA LEU A 83 -18.84 4.18 1.51
C LEU A 83 -18.14 3.91 2.85
N SER A 84 -18.56 4.58 3.92
CA SER A 84 -17.97 4.42 5.26
C SER A 84 -18.16 3.00 5.77
N ILE A 85 -19.36 2.44 5.60
CA ILE A 85 -19.68 1.07 5.96
C ILE A 85 -18.81 0.10 5.16
N LEU A 86 -18.68 0.32 3.84
CA LEU A 86 -17.81 -0.47 2.98
C LEU A 86 -16.35 -0.45 3.48
N ILE A 87 -15.79 0.72 3.76
CA ILE A 87 -14.41 0.88 4.25
C ILE A 87 -14.21 0.08 5.54
N VAL A 88 -15.14 0.22 6.51
CA VAL A 88 -15.08 -0.50 7.78
C VAL A 88 -15.15 -2.00 7.58
N CYS A 89 -16.08 -2.49 6.74
CA CYS A 89 -16.22 -3.92 6.45
C CYS A 89 -14.99 -4.49 5.74
N VAL A 90 -14.46 -3.78 4.72
CA VAL A 90 -13.29 -4.24 3.97
C VAL A 90 -12.03 -4.26 4.84
N LEU A 91 -11.75 -3.19 5.59
CA LEU A 91 -10.60 -3.16 6.51
C LEU A 91 -10.76 -4.19 7.63
N GLY A 92 -11.96 -4.28 8.21
CA GLY A 92 -12.29 -5.21 9.29
C GLY A 92 -12.18 -6.68 8.89
N THR A 93 -12.33 -7.01 7.60
CA THR A 93 -12.18 -8.38 7.09
C THR A 93 -10.78 -8.66 6.55
N CYS A 94 -10.20 -7.74 5.76
CA CYS A 94 -8.92 -7.96 5.10
C CYS A 94 -7.74 -7.98 6.08
N VAL A 95 -7.76 -7.16 7.13
CA VAL A 95 -6.67 -7.09 8.13
C VAL A 95 -6.55 -8.38 8.96
N PRO A 96 -7.62 -8.96 9.53
CA PRO A 96 -7.50 -10.24 10.23
C PRO A 96 -7.25 -11.41 9.28
N ALA A 97 -7.88 -11.42 8.09
CA ALA A 97 -7.71 -12.50 7.13
C ALA A 97 -6.27 -12.59 6.61
N SER A 98 -5.61 -11.45 6.38
CA SER A 98 -4.22 -11.45 5.92
C SER A 98 -3.24 -12.02 6.96
N ARG A 99 -3.52 -11.83 8.26
CA ARG A 99 -2.77 -12.47 9.35
C ARG A 99 -3.05 -13.97 9.40
N LEU A 100 -4.30 -14.40 9.17
CA LEU A 100 -4.64 -15.82 9.13
C LEU A 100 -3.93 -16.52 7.96
N ILE A 101 -3.98 -15.94 6.76
CA ILE A 101 -3.27 -16.46 5.59
C ILE A 101 -1.76 -16.48 5.86
N ALA A 102 -1.21 -15.43 6.45
CA ALA A 102 0.21 -15.40 6.83
C ALA A 102 0.58 -16.54 7.80
N ARG A 103 -0.27 -16.81 8.80
CA ARG A 103 -0.07 -17.92 9.74
C ARG A 103 -0.12 -19.28 9.05
N ILE A 104 -1.06 -19.46 8.14
CA ILE A 104 -1.21 -20.73 7.41
C ILE A 104 -0.01 -20.96 6.49
N VAL A 105 0.43 -19.92 5.77
CA VAL A 105 1.49 -20.03 4.75
C VAL A 105 2.89 -19.97 5.34
N GLU A 106 3.17 -18.97 6.18
CA GLU A 106 4.52 -18.72 6.72
C GLU A 106 4.75 -19.42 8.07
N LYS A 107 3.72 -20.04 8.66
CA LYS A 107 3.75 -20.67 10.00
C LYS A 107 4.24 -19.73 11.12
N LYS A 108 4.21 -18.42 10.89
CA LYS A 108 4.63 -17.37 11.84
C LYS A 108 3.41 -16.60 12.34
N SER A 109 3.27 -16.50 13.66
CA SER A 109 2.09 -15.92 14.33
C SER A 109 1.92 -14.41 14.16
N SER A 110 3.03 -13.72 13.88
CA SER A 110 3.14 -12.25 13.92
C SER A 110 3.41 -11.59 12.56
N THR A 111 3.30 -12.32 11.44
CA THR A 111 3.51 -11.74 10.11
C THR A 111 2.19 -11.33 9.45
N PHE A 112 2.24 -10.26 8.66
CA PHE A 112 1.14 -9.79 7.82
C PHE A 112 1.53 -10.00 6.36
N THR A 113 0.57 -10.43 5.54
CA THR A 113 0.82 -10.67 4.11
C THR A 113 -0.03 -9.74 3.26
N VAL A 114 0.64 -8.86 2.51
CA VAL A 114 -0.09 -7.97 1.59
C VAL A 114 -0.72 -8.77 0.44
N SER A 115 -0.14 -9.91 0.07
CA SER A 115 -0.71 -10.85 -0.90
C SER A 115 -1.95 -11.57 -0.39
N GLY A 116 -1.97 -11.97 0.89
CA GLY A 116 -3.17 -12.51 1.51
C GLY A 116 -4.28 -11.47 1.59
N ALA A 117 -3.96 -10.26 2.06
CA ALA A 117 -4.92 -9.16 2.15
C ALA A 117 -5.58 -8.83 0.81
N SER A 118 -4.79 -8.69 -0.26
CA SER A 118 -5.32 -8.36 -1.59
C SER A 118 -6.17 -9.49 -2.18
N PHE A 119 -5.76 -10.74 -1.99
CA PHE A 119 -6.53 -11.90 -2.46
C PHE A 119 -7.88 -11.97 -1.74
N THR A 120 -7.87 -11.84 -0.42
CA THR A 120 -9.10 -11.78 0.38
C THR A 120 -9.98 -10.62 -0.04
N GLY A 121 -9.41 -9.43 -0.26
CA GLY A 121 -10.14 -8.26 -0.74
C GLY A 121 -10.82 -8.54 -2.08
N ILE A 122 -10.09 -9.07 -3.06
CA ILE A 122 -10.67 -9.41 -4.38
C ILE A 122 -11.79 -10.44 -4.25
N ALA A 123 -11.58 -11.50 -3.47
CA ALA A 123 -12.53 -12.60 -3.34
C ALA A 123 -13.80 -12.23 -2.54
N LEU A 124 -13.66 -11.52 -1.42
CA LEU A 124 -14.76 -11.28 -0.49
C LEU A 124 -15.50 -9.96 -0.73
N THR A 125 -14.86 -8.95 -1.30
CA THR A 125 -15.49 -7.63 -1.47
C THR A 125 -16.82 -7.69 -2.24
N PRO A 126 -16.96 -8.44 -3.35
CA PRO A 126 -18.25 -8.53 -4.04
C PRO A 126 -19.37 -9.05 -3.13
N LEU A 127 -19.06 -10.04 -2.28
CA LEU A 127 -20.01 -10.60 -1.32
C LEU A 127 -20.35 -9.59 -0.22
N ILE A 128 -19.36 -8.83 0.26
CA ILE A 128 -19.55 -7.74 1.22
C ILE A 128 -20.48 -6.67 0.62
N VAL A 129 -20.26 -6.27 -0.63
CA VAL A 129 -21.10 -5.26 -1.29
C VAL A 129 -22.54 -5.75 -1.46
N VAL A 130 -22.73 -6.99 -1.91
CA VAL A 130 -24.06 -7.61 -2.01
C VAL A 130 -24.76 -7.65 -0.65
N ALA A 131 -24.05 -8.04 0.40
CA ALA A 131 -24.59 -8.06 1.76
C ALA A 131 -24.96 -6.66 2.27
N ILE A 132 -24.11 -5.65 2.05
CA ILE A 132 -24.41 -4.25 2.41
C ILE A 132 -25.67 -3.78 1.69
N ASN A 133 -25.78 -4.01 0.38
CA ASN A 133 -26.95 -3.61 -0.39
C ASN A 133 -28.23 -4.26 0.15
N HIS A 134 -28.17 -5.56 0.47
CA HIS A 134 -29.32 -6.32 0.94
C HIS A 134 -29.78 -5.91 2.35
N PHE A 135 -28.84 -5.81 3.30
CA PHE A 135 -29.15 -5.61 4.72
C PHE A 135 -29.18 -4.15 5.18
N ILE A 136 -28.55 -3.24 4.46
CA ILE A 136 -28.40 -1.84 4.88
C ILE A 136 -28.88 -0.90 3.79
N GLY A 137 -28.43 -1.10 2.56
CA GLY A 137 -28.75 -0.25 1.41
C GLY A 137 -30.25 -0.10 1.20
N ASN A 138 -31.00 -1.20 1.25
CA ASN A 138 -32.46 -1.20 1.14
C ASN A 138 -33.16 -0.38 2.23
N HIS A 139 -32.63 -0.36 3.46
CA HIS A 139 -33.20 0.40 4.57
C HIS A 139 -32.81 1.87 4.56
N MET A 140 -31.61 2.19 4.08
CA MET A 140 -31.06 3.55 4.04
C MET A 140 -31.25 4.25 2.69
N GLY A 141 -31.86 3.58 1.70
CA GLY A 141 -32.17 4.17 0.39
C GLY A 141 -30.94 4.34 -0.53
N PHE A 142 -29.92 3.49 -0.41
CA PHE A 142 -28.75 3.53 -1.30
C PHE A 142 -28.44 2.16 -1.91
N HIS A 143 -27.74 2.17 -3.05
CA HIS A 143 -27.23 0.98 -3.71
C HIS A 143 -25.77 1.17 -4.09
N LEU A 144 -24.93 0.17 -3.82
CA LEU A 144 -23.52 0.13 -4.18
C LEU A 144 -23.31 -0.76 -5.42
N PRO A 145 -22.99 -0.19 -6.58
CA PRO A 145 -22.72 -0.95 -7.79
C PRO A 145 -21.45 -1.78 -7.64
N VAL A 146 -21.58 -3.12 -7.69
CA VAL A 146 -20.48 -4.03 -7.35
C VAL A 146 -19.23 -3.78 -8.18
N ILE A 147 -19.36 -3.71 -9.51
CA ILE A 147 -18.20 -3.50 -10.41
C ILE A 147 -17.56 -2.13 -10.20
N CYS A 148 -18.35 -1.09 -9.95
CA CYS A 148 -17.84 0.25 -9.68
C CYS A 148 -17.02 0.26 -8.38
N VAL A 149 -17.57 -0.31 -7.30
CA VAL A 149 -16.87 -0.44 -6.01
C VAL A 149 -15.58 -1.25 -6.15
N MET A 150 -15.62 -2.37 -6.87
CA MET A 150 -14.44 -3.20 -7.13
C MET A 150 -13.37 -2.44 -7.92
N ALA A 151 -13.77 -1.65 -8.93
CA ALA A 151 -12.86 -0.81 -9.70
C ALA A 151 -12.21 0.27 -8.83
N GLY A 152 -12.99 0.97 -8.00
CA GLY A 152 -12.49 1.97 -7.06
C GLY A 152 -11.51 1.37 -6.05
N LEU A 153 -11.85 0.22 -5.46
CA LEU A 153 -11.00 -0.47 -4.49
C LEU A 153 -9.71 -1.00 -5.12
N ALA A 154 -9.76 -1.61 -6.31
CA ALA A 154 -8.56 -2.07 -7.00
C ALA A 154 -7.63 -0.91 -7.37
N THR A 155 -8.19 0.23 -7.77
CA THR A 155 -7.46 1.46 -8.07
C THR A 155 -6.79 2.03 -6.81
N ALA A 156 -7.55 2.18 -5.73
CA ALA A 156 -7.06 2.64 -4.44
C ALA A 156 -5.95 1.74 -3.91
N TYR A 157 -6.13 0.42 -4.01
CA TYR A 157 -5.14 -0.57 -3.63
C TYR A 157 -3.85 -0.47 -4.46
N ALA A 158 -3.94 -0.22 -5.76
CA ALA A 158 -2.76 -0.02 -6.59
C ALA A 158 -1.92 1.16 -6.07
N PHE A 159 -2.55 2.30 -5.76
CA PHE A 159 -1.84 3.42 -5.15
C PHE A 159 -1.32 3.12 -3.74
N GLY A 160 -2.15 2.51 -2.88
CA GLY A 160 -1.76 2.19 -1.51
C GLY A 160 -0.53 1.27 -1.46
N GLU A 161 -0.51 0.21 -2.25
CA GLU A 161 0.66 -0.66 -2.32
C GLU A 161 1.84 0.02 -3.03
N GLY A 162 1.59 0.82 -4.07
CA GLY A 162 2.62 1.56 -4.80
C GLY A 162 3.38 2.56 -3.90
N ILE A 163 2.66 3.40 -3.16
CA ILE A 163 3.22 4.36 -2.19
C ILE A 163 3.80 3.61 -0.98
N GLY A 164 3.14 2.52 -0.54
CA GLY A 164 3.61 1.68 0.55
C GLY A 164 5.01 1.09 0.31
N ARG A 165 5.45 0.96 -0.94
CA ARG A 165 6.83 0.56 -1.25
C ARG A 165 7.89 1.57 -0.81
N LEU A 166 7.55 2.84 -0.65
CA LEU A 166 8.46 3.83 -0.05
C LEU A 166 8.78 3.48 1.40
N ALA A 167 7.80 2.95 2.16
CA ALA A 167 8.04 2.40 3.49
C ALA A 167 9.06 1.25 3.41
N CYS A 168 8.89 0.33 2.46
CA CYS A 168 9.81 -0.79 2.28
C CYS A 168 11.24 -0.34 1.93
N ILE A 169 11.40 0.71 1.13
CA ILE A 169 12.71 1.28 0.80
C ILE A 169 13.32 1.93 2.05
N SER A 170 12.56 2.75 2.78
CA SER A 170 13.02 3.33 4.06
C SER A 170 13.53 2.26 5.02
N PHE A 171 12.76 1.18 5.23
CA PHE A 171 13.12 0.11 6.17
C PHE A 171 14.22 -0.85 5.65
N GLY A 172 14.41 -0.89 4.32
CA GLY A 172 15.26 -1.88 3.66
C GLY A 172 14.67 -3.30 3.71
N CYS A 173 13.36 -3.46 3.54
CA CYS A 173 12.72 -4.78 3.37
C CYS A 173 12.20 -4.97 1.95
N CYS A 174 11.80 -6.21 1.60
CA CYS A 174 11.30 -6.54 0.25
C CYS A 174 12.32 -6.27 -0.87
N TYR A 175 13.61 -6.32 -0.55
CA TYR A 175 14.70 -6.02 -1.49
C TYR A 175 14.93 -7.17 -2.48
N GLY A 176 15.50 -6.79 -3.62
CA GLY A 176 15.88 -7.72 -4.66
C GLY A 176 17.18 -8.47 -4.37
N LYS A 177 17.51 -9.42 -5.25
CA LYS A 177 18.79 -10.12 -5.29
C LYS A 177 19.96 -9.18 -5.53
N CYS A 178 21.15 -9.59 -5.10
CA CYS A 178 22.38 -8.89 -5.42
C CYS A 178 22.60 -8.89 -6.94
N LEU A 179 23.01 -7.75 -7.49
CA LEU A 179 23.23 -7.63 -8.93
C LEU A 179 24.28 -8.63 -9.42
N SER A 180 25.31 -8.92 -8.61
CA SER A 180 26.35 -9.90 -8.90
C SER A 180 25.84 -11.33 -9.10
N GLU A 181 24.73 -11.68 -8.44
CA GLU A 181 24.10 -13.02 -8.50
C GLU A 181 23.13 -13.15 -9.68
N CYS A 182 22.91 -12.08 -10.42
CA CYS A 182 21.93 -12.02 -11.50
C CYS A 182 22.54 -12.46 -12.84
N PRO A 183 21.73 -12.95 -13.79
CA PRO A 183 22.21 -13.25 -15.14
C PRO A 183 22.85 -12.04 -15.84
N PRO A 184 23.84 -12.22 -16.73
CA PRO A 184 24.63 -11.14 -17.33
C PRO A 184 23.80 -10.07 -18.05
N TRP A 185 22.70 -10.46 -18.69
CA TRP A 185 21.80 -9.51 -19.36
C TRP A 185 21.18 -8.54 -18.34
N MET A 186 20.72 -9.04 -17.19
CA MET A 186 20.09 -8.22 -16.15
C MET A 186 21.12 -7.32 -15.47
N GLN A 187 22.35 -7.80 -15.28
CA GLN A 187 23.45 -6.98 -14.78
C GLN A 187 23.70 -5.74 -15.66
N ARG A 188 23.69 -5.91 -16.99
CA ARG A 188 23.89 -4.82 -17.95
C ARG A 188 22.77 -3.79 -17.88
N PHE A 189 21.51 -4.23 -17.90
CA PHE A 189 20.36 -3.33 -17.85
C PHE A 189 20.20 -2.59 -16.53
N MET A 190 20.50 -3.25 -15.40
CA MET A 190 20.23 -2.69 -14.06
C MET A 190 21.44 -1.97 -13.43
N LYS A 191 22.61 -1.97 -14.08
CA LYS A 191 23.88 -1.42 -13.53
C LYS A 191 23.74 -0.01 -12.92
N ASN A 192 22.89 0.82 -13.52
CA ASN A 192 22.70 2.24 -13.16
C ASN A 192 21.39 2.52 -12.41
N VAL A 193 20.57 1.50 -12.16
CA VAL A 193 19.23 1.65 -11.55
C VAL A 193 19.13 0.92 -10.20
N CYS A 194 20.21 0.26 -9.76
CA CYS A 194 20.24 -0.48 -8.49
C CYS A 194 20.11 0.41 -7.25
N PHE A 195 19.56 -0.17 -6.19
CA PHE A 195 19.65 0.39 -4.85
C PHE A 195 20.92 -0.05 -4.16
N VAL A 196 21.46 0.86 -3.34
CA VAL A 196 22.52 0.61 -2.37
C VAL A 196 21.99 1.11 -1.04
N PHE A 197 21.71 0.19 -0.13
CA PHE A 197 21.22 0.53 1.21
C PHE A 197 22.41 0.79 2.13
N SER A 198 22.29 1.80 3.01
CA SER A 198 23.28 2.09 4.05
C SER A 198 22.64 2.09 5.43
N GLY A 199 23.42 1.70 6.44
CA GLY A 199 23.02 1.68 7.84
C GLY A 199 22.71 0.27 8.37
N LYS A 200 23.28 -0.05 9.54
CA LYS A 200 23.18 -1.37 10.16
C LYS A 200 21.78 -1.67 10.73
N THR A 201 20.98 -0.63 10.92
CA THR A 201 19.61 -0.73 11.45
C THR A 201 18.56 -1.10 10.40
N LYS A 202 18.91 -1.18 9.11
CA LYS A 202 18.01 -1.60 8.02
C LYS A 202 17.92 -3.12 7.92
N LYS A 203 16.74 -3.64 7.53
CA LYS A 203 16.50 -5.10 7.46
C LYS A 203 17.47 -5.83 6.57
N ILE A 204 17.75 -5.29 5.39
CA ILE A 204 18.73 -5.83 4.45
C ILE A 204 20.13 -6.01 5.08
N ALA A 205 20.53 -5.13 5.98
CA ALA A 205 21.83 -5.17 6.65
C ALA A 205 21.85 -6.28 7.71
N TYR A 206 20.95 -6.24 8.69
CA TYR A 206 21.00 -7.19 9.81
C TYR A 206 20.50 -8.59 9.47
N ALA A 207 19.67 -8.75 8.41
CA ALA A 207 19.15 -10.07 8.04
C ALA A 207 20.07 -10.83 7.07
N HIS A 208 20.77 -10.12 6.17
CA HIS A 208 21.54 -10.75 5.09
C HIS A 208 22.92 -10.11 4.84
N GLY A 209 23.31 -9.07 5.58
CA GLY A 209 24.64 -8.45 5.43
C GLY A 209 24.87 -7.75 4.09
N LEU A 210 23.80 -7.32 3.41
CA LEU A 210 23.87 -6.75 2.06
C LEU A 210 23.93 -5.21 2.04
N ASP A 211 24.25 -4.56 3.16
CA ASP A 211 24.48 -3.13 3.17
C ASP A 211 25.72 -2.76 2.33
N GLY A 212 25.64 -1.65 1.60
CA GLY A 212 26.67 -1.24 0.64
C GLY A 212 26.68 -2.03 -0.68
N GLN A 213 25.86 -3.07 -0.82
CA GLN A 213 25.80 -3.87 -2.05
C GLN A 213 24.71 -3.37 -3.01
N LYS A 214 24.97 -3.51 -4.32
CA LYS A 214 23.98 -3.21 -5.35
C LYS A 214 22.93 -4.31 -5.42
N VAL A 215 21.69 -3.97 -5.16
CA VAL A 215 20.54 -4.88 -5.27
C VAL A 215 19.54 -4.40 -6.30
N ILE A 216 18.77 -5.33 -6.87
CA ILE A 216 17.67 -5.00 -7.78
C ILE A 216 16.64 -4.14 -7.02
N PRO A 217 16.21 -3.00 -7.59
CA PRO A 217 15.30 -2.06 -6.94
C PRO A 217 13.83 -2.50 -7.05
N VAL A 218 13.51 -3.73 -6.63
CA VAL A 218 12.17 -4.33 -6.80
C VAL A 218 11.07 -3.45 -6.19
N GLN A 219 11.34 -2.77 -5.07
CA GLN A 219 10.40 -1.86 -4.45
C GLN A 219 10.08 -0.65 -5.34
N ALA A 220 11.09 -0.05 -5.99
CA ALA A 220 10.90 1.09 -6.88
C ALA A 220 10.13 0.71 -8.15
N LEU A 221 10.50 -0.41 -8.77
CA LEU A 221 9.80 -0.94 -9.94
C LEU A 221 8.32 -1.22 -9.61
N THR A 222 8.06 -1.84 -8.45
CA THR A 222 6.70 -2.08 -7.97
C THR A 222 5.94 -0.77 -7.76
N SER A 223 6.57 0.22 -7.12
CA SER A 223 5.97 1.53 -6.88
C SER A 223 5.55 2.21 -8.20
N LEU A 224 6.47 2.27 -9.17
CA LEU A 224 6.23 2.85 -10.49
C LEU A 224 5.09 2.15 -11.24
N ILE A 225 5.13 0.82 -11.33
CA ILE A 225 4.15 0.03 -12.07
C ILE A 225 2.77 0.16 -11.43
N PHE A 226 2.71 0.14 -10.10
CA PHE A 226 1.44 0.20 -9.38
C PHE A 226 0.80 1.59 -9.44
N CYS A 227 1.57 2.67 -9.26
CA CYS A 227 1.04 4.02 -9.39
C CYS A 227 0.70 4.37 -10.84
N ALA A 228 1.50 3.92 -11.83
CA ALA A 228 1.14 4.06 -13.24
C ALA A 228 -0.16 3.31 -13.56
N SER A 229 -0.31 2.09 -13.02
CA SER A 229 -1.55 1.33 -13.12
C SER A 229 -2.71 2.10 -12.51
N GLY A 230 -2.56 2.61 -11.28
CA GLY A 230 -3.59 3.39 -10.60
C GLY A 230 -4.01 4.64 -11.38
N LEU A 231 -3.06 5.35 -12.00
CA LEU A 231 -3.36 6.53 -12.84
C LEU A 231 -4.21 6.16 -14.06
N ILE A 232 -3.86 5.06 -14.73
CA ILE A 232 -4.66 4.52 -15.85
C ILE A 232 -6.05 4.10 -15.35
N SER A 233 -6.14 3.41 -14.21
CA SER A 233 -7.41 2.98 -13.63
C SER A 233 -8.30 4.17 -13.23
N VAL A 234 -7.73 5.23 -12.65
CA VAL A 234 -8.45 6.49 -12.33
C VAL A 234 -9.05 7.08 -13.60
N TYR A 235 -8.25 7.21 -14.66
CA TYR A 235 -8.74 7.75 -15.93
C TYR A 235 -9.89 6.90 -16.49
N LEU A 236 -9.70 5.58 -16.58
CA LEU A 236 -10.72 4.66 -17.06
C LEU A 236 -11.99 4.69 -16.20
N PHE A 237 -11.84 4.80 -14.88
CA PHE A 237 -12.96 4.91 -13.95
C PHE A 237 -13.77 6.18 -14.18
N LEU A 238 -13.10 7.33 -14.27
CA LEU A 238 -13.77 8.63 -14.46
C LEU A 238 -14.49 8.72 -15.81
N GLU A 239 -13.96 8.05 -16.84
CA GLU A 239 -14.61 7.93 -18.15
C GLU A 239 -15.74 6.86 -18.18
N GLY A 240 -16.06 6.24 -17.05
CA GLY A 240 -17.14 5.24 -16.94
C GLY A 240 -16.78 3.82 -17.38
N TYR A 241 -15.52 3.56 -17.75
CA TYR A 241 -15.03 2.23 -18.14
C TYR A 241 -14.68 1.37 -16.92
N TYR A 242 -15.63 1.15 -16.01
CA TYR A 242 -15.40 0.50 -14.71
C TYR A 242 -14.82 -0.92 -14.80
N ARG A 243 -15.29 -1.75 -15.75
CA ARG A 243 -14.74 -3.10 -15.99
C ARG A 243 -13.27 -3.03 -16.41
N SER A 244 -12.95 -2.11 -17.31
CA SER A 244 -11.58 -1.92 -17.79
C SER A 244 -10.68 -1.42 -16.67
N ALA A 245 -11.14 -0.44 -15.87
CA ALA A 245 -10.42 0.05 -14.70
C ALA A 245 -10.12 -1.08 -13.70
N PHE A 246 -11.13 -1.89 -13.37
CA PHE A 246 -10.98 -3.02 -12.45
C PHE A 246 -10.01 -4.09 -12.99
N LEU A 247 -10.23 -4.58 -14.21
CA LEU A 247 -9.39 -5.62 -14.80
C LEU A 247 -7.96 -5.15 -14.99
N GLN A 248 -7.76 -3.93 -15.48
CA GLN A 248 -6.43 -3.37 -15.69
C GLN A 248 -5.67 -3.25 -14.35
N ALA A 249 -6.31 -2.73 -13.30
CA ALA A 249 -5.70 -2.65 -11.96
C ALA A 249 -5.32 -4.04 -11.42
N VAL A 250 -6.24 -5.01 -11.48
CA VAL A 250 -5.98 -6.36 -10.97
C VAL A 250 -4.93 -7.08 -11.80
N ILE A 251 -5.06 -7.11 -13.13
CA ILE A 251 -4.12 -7.82 -14.01
C ILE A 251 -2.71 -7.28 -13.81
N VAL A 252 -2.52 -5.96 -13.87
CA VAL A 252 -1.19 -5.36 -13.73
C VAL A 252 -0.61 -5.64 -12.35
N THR A 253 -1.38 -5.42 -11.27
CA THR A 253 -0.86 -5.59 -9.91
C THR A 253 -0.55 -7.05 -9.57
N GLN A 254 -1.37 -8.00 -10.03
CA GLN A 254 -1.19 -9.42 -9.73
C GLN A 254 -0.13 -10.08 -10.61
N ILE A 255 -0.06 -9.76 -11.92
CA ILE A 255 1.02 -10.25 -12.79
C ILE A 255 2.36 -9.71 -12.30
N TRP A 256 2.44 -8.42 -11.98
CA TRP A 256 3.68 -7.86 -11.47
C TRP A 256 4.09 -8.49 -10.14
N ARG A 257 3.15 -8.80 -9.24
CA ARG A 257 3.45 -9.55 -8.02
C ARG A 257 4.03 -10.93 -8.31
N PHE A 258 3.49 -11.62 -9.31
CA PHE A 258 4.03 -12.90 -9.73
C PHE A 258 5.49 -12.78 -10.20
N VAL A 259 5.78 -11.79 -11.04
CA VAL A 259 7.10 -11.55 -11.64
C VAL A 259 8.11 -11.05 -10.61
N SER A 260 7.74 -10.05 -9.81
CA SER A 260 8.63 -9.41 -8.83
C SER A 260 9.11 -10.37 -7.73
N GLU A 261 8.33 -11.39 -7.39
CA GLU A 261 8.74 -12.42 -6.43
C GLU A 261 9.97 -13.22 -6.93
N LEU A 262 10.12 -13.43 -8.24
CA LEU A 262 11.29 -14.10 -8.82
C LEU A 262 12.59 -13.31 -8.64
N MET A 263 12.46 -11.98 -8.48
CA MET A 263 13.57 -11.03 -8.36
C MET A 263 13.95 -10.74 -6.90
N ARG A 264 13.14 -11.18 -5.93
CA ARG A 264 13.34 -10.92 -4.50
C ARG A 264 14.39 -11.84 -3.89
N ALA A 265 15.16 -11.28 -2.95
CA ALA A 265 16.08 -12.04 -2.09
C ALA A 265 15.40 -12.46 -0.77
N ASP A 266 14.50 -11.62 -0.25
CA ASP A 266 13.67 -11.89 0.95
C ASP A 266 12.51 -12.84 0.59
N TYR A 267 12.81 -13.97 -0.06
CA TYR A 267 11.84 -14.97 -0.50
C TYR A 267 11.32 -15.76 0.71
N ARG A 268 10.00 -15.92 0.79
CA ARG A 268 9.31 -16.53 1.95
C ARG A 268 8.74 -17.93 1.69
N GLY A 269 9.09 -18.58 0.57
CA GLY A 269 8.62 -19.93 0.23
C GLY A 269 9.76 -20.93 0.08
N GLU A 270 9.47 -22.23 0.20
CA GLU A 270 10.45 -23.32 -0.02
C GLU A 270 10.27 -24.02 -1.38
N GLY A 271 9.75 -23.32 -2.41
CA GLY A 271 9.47 -23.92 -3.72
C GLY A 271 9.84 -23.02 -4.90
N LYS A 272 9.80 -23.59 -6.13
CA LYS A 272 10.00 -22.85 -7.39
C LYS A 272 8.90 -21.81 -7.65
N ILE A 273 7.69 -22.07 -7.14
CA ILE A 273 6.53 -21.17 -7.18
C ILE A 273 6.02 -21.02 -5.75
N SER A 274 5.82 -19.78 -5.30
CA SER A 274 5.28 -19.48 -3.97
C SER A 274 3.75 -19.58 -3.95
N VAL A 275 3.18 -19.84 -2.76
CA VAL A 275 1.72 -19.78 -2.56
C VAL A 275 1.16 -18.42 -2.97
N TYR A 276 1.90 -17.33 -2.75
CA TYR A 276 1.49 -15.98 -3.15
C TYR A 276 1.39 -15.80 -4.66
N GLN A 277 2.25 -16.46 -5.43
CA GLN A 277 2.18 -16.47 -6.89
C GLN A 277 0.90 -17.17 -7.38
N ILE A 278 0.52 -18.29 -6.75
CA ILE A 278 -0.74 -19.00 -7.04
C ILE A 278 -1.94 -18.11 -6.72
N LEU A 279 -1.97 -17.50 -5.54
CA LEU A 279 -3.04 -16.58 -5.14
C LEU A 279 -3.17 -15.39 -6.11
N SER A 280 -2.05 -14.89 -6.64
CA SER A 280 -2.06 -13.81 -7.65
C SER A 280 -2.71 -14.28 -8.95
N GLY A 281 -2.41 -15.49 -9.42
CA GLY A 281 -3.06 -16.08 -10.59
C GLY A 281 -4.57 -16.30 -10.42
N ILE A 282 -4.98 -16.84 -9.27
CA ILE A 282 -6.41 -17.03 -8.94
C ILE A 282 -7.14 -15.69 -8.89
N SER A 283 -6.51 -14.65 -8.32
CA SER A 283 -7.10 -13.30 -8.25
C SER A 283 -7.45 -12.73 -9.62
N VAL A 284 -6.61 -12.96 -10.63
CA VAL A 284 -6.89 -12.54 -12.02
C VAL A 284 -8.08 -13.31 -12.59
N GLY A 285 -8.13 -14.62 -12.38
CA GLY A 285 -9.26 -15.44 -12.80
C GLY A 285 -10.59 -14.98 -12.17
N LEU A 286 -10.58 -14.72 -10.86
CA LEU A 286 -11.74 -14.19 -10.14
C LEU A 286 -12.20 -12.84 -10.69
N ALA A 287 -11.28 -11.93 -10.99
CA ALA A 287 -11.63 -10.62 -11.55
C ALA A 287 -12.34 -10.74 -12.91
N VAL A 288 -11.90 -11.66 -13.77
CA VAL A 288 -12.56 -11.95 -15.06
C VAL A 288 -13.96 -12.54 -14.84
N VAL A 289 -14.10 -13.49 -13.90
CA VAL A 289 -15.40 -14.07 -13.54
C VAL A 289 -16.35 -12.98 -13.03
N PHE A 290 -15.92 -12.13 -12.10
CA PHE A 290 -16.76 -11.07 -11.56
C PHE A 290 -17.21 -10.08 -12.62
N CYS A 291 -16.36 -9.72 -13.59
CA CYS A 291 -16.76 -8.86 -14.70
C CYS A 291 -17.86 -9.47 -15.59
N ARG A 292 -17.95 -10.81 -15.65
CA ARG A 292 -18.99 -11.52 -16.39
C ARG A 292 -20.26 -11.72 -15.58
N VAL A 293 -20.12 -12.02 -14.29
CA VAL A 293 -21.24 -12.34 -13.39
C VAL A 293 -21.99 -11.09 -12.96
N PHE A 294 -21.27 -10.02 -12.58
CA PHE A 294 -21.91 -8.82 -12.08
C PHE A 294 -22.23 -7.84 -13.22
N PRO A 295 -23.45 -7.29 -13.24
CA PRO A 295 -23.82 -6.27 -14.20
C PRO A 295 -23.03 -4.98 -13.95
N VAL A 296 -22.87 -4.19 -15.01
CA VAL A 296 -22.46 -2.80 -14.88
C VAL A 296 -23.75 -2.01 -14.86
N ASP A 297 -24.09 -1.45 -13.71
CA ASP A 297 -25.20 -0.51 -13.62
C ASP A 297 -24.92 0.69 -14.53
N MET A 298 -25.97 1.23 -15.16
CA MET A 298 -25.88 2.43 -16.01
C MET A 298 -25.55 3.64 -15.13
N LEU A 299 -24.28 3.76 -14.75
CA LEU A 299 -23.74 4.94 -14.07
C LEU A 299 -23.15 5.87 -15.13
N PHE A 300 -23.43 7.15 -14.98
CA PHE A 300 -22.80 8.18 -15.80
C PHE A 300 -21.28 8.23 -15.52
N ALA A 301 -20.54 8.84 -16.45
CA ALA A 301 -19.14 9.20 -16.21
C ALA A 301 -19.03 10.02 -14.91
N GLY A 302 -18.01 9.74 -14.10
CA GLY A 302 -17.87 10.38 -12.79
C GLY A 302 -17.52 11.86 -12.93
N ASP A 303 -18.07 12.74 -12.10
CA ASP A 303 -17.63 14.12 -12.00
C ASP A 303 -16.55 14.23 -10.91
N ILE A 304 -15.29 14.40 -11.34
CA ILE A 304 -14.16 14.55 -10.43
C ILE A 304 -14.31 15.72 -9.46
N ARG A 305 -15.06 16.77 -9.82
CA ARG A 305 -15.27 17.94 -8.95
C ARG A 305 -16.10 17.57 -7.72
N THR A 306 -17.11 16.73 -7.89
CA THR A 306 -17.92 16.21 -6.77
C THR A 306 -17.02 15.43 -5.82
N GLY A 307 -16.23 14.48 -6.35
CA GLY A 307 -15.31 13.69 -5.54
C GLY A 307 -14.25 14.53 -4.80
N LEU A 308 -13.71 15.57 -5.44
CA LEU A 308 -12.75 16.49 -4.81
C LEU A 308 -13.41 17.40 -3.77
N ALA A 309 -14.63 17.87 -4.01
CA ALA A 309 -15.37 18.69 -3.05
C ALA A 309 -15.60 17.94 -1.73
N THR A 310 -15.85 16.63 -1.81
CA THR A 310 -16.03 15.77 -0.63
C THR A 310 -14.78 15.68 0.26
N MET A 311 -13.58 16.02 -0.23
CA MET A 311 -12.38 16.09 0.62
C MET A 311 -12.40 17.24 1.64
N TRP A 312 -13.29 18.22 1.45
CA TRP A 312 -13.52 19.31 2.39
C TRP A 312 -14.61 18.99 3.43
N ASP A 313 -15.26 17.84 3.31
CA ASP A 313 -16.24 17.40 4.29
C ASP A 313 -15.53 17.07 5.64
N PRO A 314 -15.98 17.65 6.77
CA PRO A 314 -15.36 17.42 8.07
C PRO A 314 -15.30 15.95 8.49
N PHE A 315 -16.33 15.17 8.14
CA PHE A 315 -16.38 13.74 8.47
C PHE A 315 -15.30 12.98 7.70
N VAL A 316 -15.09 13.28 6.41
CA VAL A 316 -14.03 12.66 5.61
C VAL A 316 -12.65 13.01 6.14
N ILE A 317 -12.41 14.28 6.50
CA ILE A 317 -11.14 14.72 7.08
C ILE A 317 -10.84 13.95 8.38
N ILE A 318 -11.83 13.85 9.28
CA ILE A 318 -11.69 13.14 10.55
C ILE A 318 -11.45 11.64 10.29
N LEU A 319 -12.20 11.02 9.38
CA LEU A 319 -12.01 9.61 9.01
C LEU A 319 -10.58 9.34 8.53
N LEU A 320 -10.06 10.17 7.63
CA LEU A 320 -8.70 10.05 7.11
C LEU A 320 -7.64 10.25 8.20
N GLN A 321 -7.84 11.21 9.11
CA GLN A 321 -6.94 11.42 10.25
C GLN A 321 -6.94 10.22 11.20
N ILE A 322 -8.11 9.65 11.51
CA ILE A 322 -8.24 8.46 12.35
C ILE A 322 -7.49 7.28 11.71
N ILE A 323 -7.67 7.06 10.41
CA ILE A 323 -6.95 6.01 9.67
C ILE A 323 -5.44 6.25 9.76
N PHE A 324 -4.97 7.46 9.47
CA PHE A 324 -3.56 7.80 9.52
C PHE A 324 -2.94 7.53 10.90
N VAL A 325 -3.54 8.09 11.96
CA VAL A 325 -3.04 7.98 13.33
C VAL A 325 -3.06 6.52 13.79
N SER A 326 -4.14 5.80 13.52
CA SER A 326 -4.26 4.39 13.91
C SER A 326 -3.20 3.52 13.24
N ILE A 327 -3.01 3.67 11.92
CA ILE A 327 -2.01 2.92 11.17
C ILE A 327 -0.60 3.34 11.58
N PHE A 328 -0.33 4.64 11.81
CA PHE A 328 0.98 5.11 12.23
C PHE A 328 1.37 4.60 13.62
N ILE A 329 0.45 4.63 14.59
CA ILE A 329 0.70 4.08 15.93
C ILE A 329 0.94 2.58 15.86
N TYR A 330 0.18 1.87 15.04
CA TYR A 330 0.28 0.41 14.91
C TYR A 330 1.55 -0.04 14.16
N THR A 331 1.89 0.61 13.05
CA THR A 331 2.99 0.19 12.15
C THR A 331 4.28 0.98 12.32
N GLY A 332 4.22 2.18 12.89
CA GLY A 332 5.37 3.07 13.05
C GLY A 332 6.25 2.77 14.25
N ARG A 333 5.69 2.15 15.29
CA ARG A 333 6.44 1.68 16.45
C ARG A 333 7.34 0.53 16.06
N SER A 334 8.65 0.75 16.07
CA SER A 334 9.63 -0.30 15.82
C SER A 334 9.58 -1.36 16.92
N GLN A 335 9.51 -2.63 16.50
CA GLN A 335 9.64 -3.79 17.39
C GLN A 335 11.05 -4.41 17.33
N VAL A 336 11.89 -3.94 16.40
CA VAL A 336 13.21 -4.53 16.11
C VAL A 336 14.36 -3.58 16.50
N THR A 337 14.11 -2.28 16.49
CA THR A 337 15.10 -1.26 16.87
C THR A 337 14.71 -0.57 18.18
N ALA A 338 15.69 -0.34 19.03
CA ALA A 338 15.55 0.43 20.26
C ALA A 338 16.53 1.60 20.26
N SER A 339 16.38 2.53 21.20
CA SER A 339 17.33 3.64 21.40
C SER A 339 17.65 3.80 22.87
N ILE A 340 18.85 4.34 23.15
CA ILE A 340 19.23 4.83 24.47
C ILE A 340 19.36 6.35 24.34
N THR A 341 18.57 7.09 25.10
CA THR A 341 18.55 8.55 25.11
C THR A 341 19.14 9.07 26.42
N MET A 342 20.03 10.06 26.35
CA MET A 342 20.59 10.71 27.52
C MET A 342 20.09 12.15 27.58
N PHE A 343 19.49 12.53 28.72
CA PHE A 343 19.10 13.91 28.99
C PHE A 343 20.10 14.55 29.94
N TYR A 344 20.54 15.76 29.60
CA TYR A 344 21.41 16.55 30.45
C TYR A 344 21.00 18.02 30.39
N VAL A 345 21.32 18.73 31.46
CA VAL A 345 21.03 20.16 31.60
C VAL A 345 22.20 20.94 31.00
N VAL A 346 21.91 21.84 30.05
CA VAL A 346 22.92 22.74 29.47
C VAL A 346 23.15 23.90 30.43
N LYS A 347 24.09 23.71 31.37
CA LYS A 347 24.35 24.66 32.49
C LYS A 347 24.63 26.09 32.05
N ASN A 348 25.23 26.30 30.87
CA ASN A 348 25.55 27.63 30.34
C ASN A 348 24.33 28.45 29.89
N ARG A 349 23.11 27.92 30.03
CA ARG A 349 21.84 28.57 29.66
C ARG A 349 20.90 28.79 30.86
N ILE A 350 21.42 28.68 32.09
CA ILE A 350 20.68 28.82 33.35
C ILE A 350 21.27 29.97 34.15
#